data_AF-A0AAW3AS27-F1
#
_entry.id   AF-A0AAW3AS27-F1
#
_cell.length_a   1.000
_cell.length_b   1.000
_cell.length_c   1.000
_cell.angle_alpha   90.00
_cell.angle_beta   90.00
_cell.angle_gamma   90.00
#
_symmetry.space_group_name_H-M   'P 1'
#
loop_
_entity.id
_entity.type
_entity.pdbx_description
1 polymer ?
#
loop_
_entity_poly.entity_id
_entity_poly.type
_entity_poly.pdbx_seq_one_letter_code
_entity_poly.pdbx_strand_id
1 'polypeptide(L)'
;MPHTYLAGERRSRRCTWWTVGAYAVVLLAIGSGGLLVATADPVPKLTSKQEQRSLNVAIGHHSFAPPLLRQYYGDDDIPHWSIIGSSVITDDYVRLTGDQKGQVGHLWNTEPLDMDAFEVVVGFRVHRQVGGDRADGFGVWVAQPPRFDGAIFGRPPTFSGFGILFDSYDNDKRRDNPMVSLVYNDGSSTKRFDPDKDFMGDSVASCVFDYLDVSPPDMATMRMVYLKGELQLHLSKNSEATETECLRVTKLPLPAGKVHLSFSAQTGDVSGIHDILFVHLSPLMEVKYDHDVQQTMVPPSERHDAQLYNNDAMNNRPITEETQPAPQETQPAPQETQPAPQETQPATQETQPSTQPSTDPGLMERQRIEELERKLEELQRRNEDDEDEDEYEDYDDDGHNKRRRVRRVRRTRTPRRNRDRYDD
;
A
#
# COMPACT_ATOMS: atom_id res chain seq x y z
N MET A 1 108.30 -16.90 -2.06
CA MET A 1 107.09 -16.66 -1.25
C MET A 1 105.88 -17.05 -2.08
N PRO A 2 104.86 -17.71 -1.51
CA PRO A 2 104.57 -19.10 -1.88
C PRO A 2 103.25 -19.36 -2.62
N HIS A 3 103.19 -20.54 -3.26
CA HIS A 3 102.10 -21.56 -3.28
C HIS A 3 100.77 -21.28 -4.03
N THR A 4 100.56 -21.91 -5.21
CA THR A 4 99.83 -23.19 -5.51
C THR A 4 98.30 -23.06 -5.54
N TYR A 5 97.63 -23.23 -6.71
CA TYR A 5 97.13 -24.48 -7.36
C TYR A 5 95.74 -24.98 -6.86
N LEU A 6 94.83 -25.13 -7.84
CA LEU A 6 93.73 -26.11 -8.02
C LEU A 6 92.49 -26.19 -7.09
N ALA A 7 91.34 -26.04 -7.75
CA ALA A 7 90.22 -27.00 -7.90
C ALA A 7 89.40 -27.52 -6.68
N GLY A 8 88.08 -27.53 -6.89
CA GLY A 8 87.06 -28.24 -6.10
C GLY A 8 85.68 -27.65 -6.45
N GLU A 9 85.03 -28.02 -7.54
CA GLU A 9 84.18 -29.21 -7.73
C GLU A 9 82.76 -29.12 -7.09
N ARG A 10 81.79 -29.13 -8.00
CA ARG A 10 80.34 -29.38 -7.95
C ARG A 10 79.71 -29.73 -6.59
N ARG A 11 78.60 -29.04 -6.28
CA ARG A 11 77.32 -29.73 -6.05
C ARG A 11 76.10 -28.90 -6.43
N SER A 12 75.37 -29.43 -7.41
CA SER A 12 74.03 -29.05 -7.83
C SER A 12 73.04 -29.09 -6.68
N ARG A 13 72.27 -28.00 -6.49
CA ARG A 13 70.86 -28.05 -6.08
C ARG A 13 70.08 -26.92 -6.76
N ARG A 14 69.51 -27.24 -7.93
CA ARG A 14 68.24 -26.65 -8.34
C ARG A 14 67.19 -27.07 -7.31
N CYS A 15 66.51 -26.12 -6.69
CA CYS A 15 65.10 -26.28 -6.30
C CYS A 15 64.52 -24.95 -5.80
N THR A 16 63.43 -24.55 -6.45
CA THR A 16 62.24 -23.92 -5.86
C THR A 16 62.43 -22.58 -5.12
N TRP A 17 62.43 -21.49 -5.90
CA TRP A 17 62.00 -20.15 -5.45
C TRP A 17 60.70 -19.71 -6.16
N TRP A 18 59.79 -20.66 -6.38
CA TRP A 18 58.45 -20.40 -6.94
C TRP A 18 57.32 -20.85 -5.99
N THR A 19 57.51 -20.71 -4.68
CA THR A 19 56.48 -21.06 -3.68
C THR A 19 56.45 -20.10 -2.49
N VAL A 20 56.60 -18.79 -2.73
CA VAL A 20 56.24 -17.76 -1.73
C VAL A 20 55.28 -16.69 -2.32
N GLY A 21 55.13 -16.62 -3.65
CA GLY A 21 54.24 -15.66 -4.32
C GLY A 21 52.77 -16.10 -4.48
N ALA A 22 52.35 -17.26 -3.95
CA ALA A 22 51.00 -17.79 -4.16
C ALA A 22 50.08 -17.77 -2.93
N TYR A 23 50.61 -17.54 -1.72
CA TYR A 23 49.79 -17.47 -0.49
C TYR A 23 49.41 -16.04 -0.08
N ALA A 24 50.00 -15.01 -0.69
CA ALA A 24 49.62 -13.62 -0.44
C ALA A 24 48.42 -13.13 -1.27
N VAL A 25 47.99 -13.89 -2.29
CA VAL A 25 46.89 -13.49 -3.19
C VAL A 25 45.56 -14.16 -2.81
N VAL A 26 45.57 -15.21 -1.98
CA VAL A 26 44.32 -15.87 -1.53
C VAL A 26 43.78 -15.30 -0.21
N LEU A 27 44.60 -14.60 0.58
CA LEU A 27 44.14 -13.89 1.79
C LEU A 27 43.75 -12.41 1.55
N LEU A 28 43.91 -11.90 0.33
CA LEU A 28 43.38 -10.60 -0.11
C LEU A 28 42.08 -10.70 -0.91
N ALA A 29 41.48 -11.89 -0.99
CA ALA A 29 40.20 -12.13 -1.67
C ALA A 29 39.04 -12.45 -0.70
N ILE A 30 39.26 -12.35 0.61
CA ILE A 30 38.21 -12.51 1.65
C ILE A 30 37.88 -11.15 2.31
N GLY A 31 38.61 -10.08 1.98
CA GLY A 31 38.42 -8.75 2.58
C GLY A 31 37.55 -7.75 1.79
N SER A 32 37.00 -8.15 0.64
CA SER A 32 36.19 -7.28 -0.23
C SER A 32 34.77 -7.78 -0.46
N GLY A 33 34.31 -8.75 0.32
CA GLY A 33 32.90 -9.00 0.54
C GLY A 33 32.36 -8.00 1.56
N GLY A 34 32.42 -6.71 1.23
CA GLY A 34 31.63 -5.72 1.95
C GLY A 34 30.18 -6.14 1.77
N LEU A 35 29.59 -6.71 2.82
CA LEU A 35 28.14 -6.80 2.93
C LEU A 35 27.66 -5.35 2.76
N LEU A 36 27.14 -5.00 1.59
CA LEU A 36 26.32 -3.82 1.43
C LEU A 36 25.07 -4.10 2.28
N VAL A 37 25.18 -3.84 3.57
CA VAL A 37 24.01 -3.62 4.40
C VAL A 37 23.38 -2.39 3.76
N ALA A 38 22.32 -2.61 2.99
CA ALA A 38 21.44 -1.53 2.59
C ALA A 38 20.90 -0.94 3.89
N THR A 39 21.57 0.11 4.39
CA THR A 39 21.04 0.88 5.50
C THR A 39 19.78 1.53 4.96
N ALA A 40 18.61 1.09 5.45
CA ALA A 40 17.37 1.77 5.13
C ALA A 40 17.56 3.27 5.41
N ASP A 41 17.18 4.12 4.45
CA ASP A 41 17.30 5.57 4.64
C ASP A 41 16.54 5.96 5.92
N PRO A 42 17.14 6.78 6.80
CA PRO A 42 16.52 7.16 8.05
C PRO A 42 15.17 7.85 7.77
N VAL A 43 14.14 7.59 8.56
CA VAL A 43 12.86 8.31 8.39
C VAL A 43 13.02 9.74 8.94
N PRO A 44 12.58 10.77 8.21
CA PRO A 44 12.54 12.14 8.72
C PRO A 44 11.74 12.24 10.02
N LYS A 45 12.28 12.95 11.00
CA LYS A 45 11.58 13.22 12.27
C LYS A 45 10.77 14.51 12.16
N LEU A 46 9.72 14.62 12.96
CA LEU A 46 8.94 15.85 13.08
C LEU A 46 9.84 17.01 13.54
N THR A 47 9.61 18.19 12.96
CA THR A 47 10.18 19.43 13.47
C THR A 47 9.45 19.86 14.76
N SER A 48 10.08 20.69 15.58
CA SER A 48 9.43 21.22 16.79
C SER A 48 8.11 21.95 16.51
N LYS A 49 8.00 22.61 15.34
CA LYS A 49 6.74 23.25 14.89
C LYS A 49 5.64 22.20 14.66
N GLN A 50 5.99 21.08 14.05
CA GLN A 50 5.04 19.99 13.78
C GLN A 50 4.63 19.28 15.07
N GLU A 51 5.57 18.99 15.98
CA GLU A 51 5.29 18.42 17.30
C GLU A 51 4.35 19.33 18.11
N GLN A 52 4.64 20.64 18.16
CA GLN A 52 3.80 21.61 18.87
C GLN A 52 2.39 21.70 18.29
N ARG A 53 2.23 21.62 16.96
CA ARG A 53 0.90 21.59 16.32
C ARG A 53 0.14 20.33 16.70
N SER A 54 0.79 19.18 16.71
CA SER A 54 0.19 17.90 17.14
C SER A 54 -0.39 17.98 18.55
N LEU A 55 0.32 18.64 19.47
CA LEU A 55 -0.05 18.69 20.89
C LEU A 55 -1.06 19.78 21.27
N ASN A 56 -1.15 20.85 20.49
CA ASN A 56 -1.87 22.06 20.92
C ASN A 56 -3.01 22.48 20.00
N VAL A 57 -3.01 22.05 18.74
CA VAL A 57 -3.89 22.60 17.70
C VAL A 57 -4.60 21.53 16.89
N ALA A 58 -3.94 20.39 16.65
CA ALA A 58 -4.50 19.28 15.90
C ALA A 58 -5.68 18.62 16.64
N ILE A 59 -6.75 18.32 15.92
CA ILE A 59 -7.91 17.56 16.41
C ILE A 59 -7.50 16.08 16.45
N GLY A 60 -7.47 15.51 17.65
CA GLY A 60 -6.92 14.17 17.88
C GLY A 60 -7.55 13.07 17.03
N HIS A 61 -8.87 13.01 16.95
CA HIS A 61 -9.58 11.97 16.18
C HIS A 61 -9.55 12.18 14.66
N HIS A 62 -8.95 13.27 14.16
CA HIS A 62 -8.72 13.54 12.74
C HIS A 62 -7.23 13.66 12.40
N SER A 63 -6.34 13.28 13.32
CA SER A 63 -4.90 13.47 13.20
C SER A 63 -4.14 12.24 13.67
N PHE A 64 -2.90 12.09 13.22
CA PHE A 64 -1.93 11.17 13.79
C PHE A 64 -0.51 11.66 13.54
N ALA A 65 0.41 11.26 14.40
CA ALA A 65 1.83 11.53 14.30
C ALA A 65 2.62 10.41 15.02
N PRO A 66 3.84 10.08 14.58
CA PRO A 66 4.66 9.05 15.23
C PRO A 66 4.92 9.34 16.72
N PRO A 67 5.11 8.30 17.57
CA PRO A 67 5.08 6.87 17.24
C PRO A 67 3.66 6.32 17.08
N LEU A 68 3.38 5.63 15.97
CA LEU A 68 2.04 5.17 15.60
C LEU A 68 1.64 3.85 16.28
N LEU A 69 2.60 3.01 16.69
CA LEU A 69 2.31 1.70 17.28
C LEU A 69 2.25 1.72 18.81
N ARG A 70 2.31 2.89 19.44
CA ARG A 70 2.38 3.02 20.91
C ARG A 70 1.13 2.52 21.65
N GLN A 71 -0.01 2.45 20.96
CA GLN A 71 -1.29 1.95 21.48
C GLN A 71 -1.67 0.57 20.93
N TYR A 72 -0.74 -0.12 20.24
CA TYR A 72 -0.94 -1.40 19.54
C TYR A 72 -1.02 -2.62 20.48
N TYR A 73 -1.74 -2.50 21.61
CA TYR A 73 -2.00 -3.58 22.57
C TYR A 73 -3.37 -4.22 22.34
N GLY A 74 -3.68 -4.60 21.10
CA GLY A 74 -4.85 -5.44 20.76
C GLY A 74 -5.80 -4.88 19.69
N ASP A 75 -5.68 -3.59 19.34
CA ASP A 75 -6.39 -2.99 18.21
C ASP A 75 -5.42 -2.89 17.02
N ASP A 76 -5.82 -3.41 15.86
CA ASP A 76 -4.98 -3.53 14.64
C ASP A 76 -4.72 -2.20 13.91
N ASP A 77 -5.23 -1.08 14.43
CA ASP A 77 -5.37 0.21 13.73
C ASP A 77 -4.88 1.42 14.55
N ILE A 78 -4.52 2.51 13.87
CA ILE A 78 -4.31 3.82 14.50
C ILE A 78 -5.70 4.33 14.97
N PRO A 79 -5.86 4.89 16.18
CA PRO A 79 -7.17 5.34 16.65
C PRO A 79 -7.88 6.25 15.65
N HIS A 80 -9.12 5.90 15.28
CA HIS A 80 -9.95 6.61 14.28
C HIS A 80 -9.46 6.54 12.82
N TRP A 81 -8.48 5.69 12.52
CA TRP A 81 -7.94 5.53 11.17
C TRP A 81 -7.87 4.06 10.80
N SER A 82 -8.38 3.71 9.63
CA SER A 82 -8.33 2.35 9.13
C SER A 82 -7.55 2.28 7.81
N ILE A 83 -6.93 1.13 7.58
CA ILE A 83 -6.18 0.82 6.37
C ILE A 83 -6.80 -0.37 5.62
N ILE A 84 -6.60 -0.41 4.31
CA ILE A 84 -6.97 -1.58 3.48
C ILE A 84 -6.05 -1.63 2.25
N GLY A 85 -6.02 -2.79 1.59
CA GLY A 85 -5.22 -3.04 0.40
C GLY A 85 -3.76 -3.28 0.76
N SER A 86 -2.83 -2.63 0.06
CA SER A 86 -1.39 -2.74 0.31
C SER A 86 -0.88 -1.91 1.49
N SER A 87 -1.76 -1.17 2.17
CA SER A 87 -1.37 -0.27 3.23
C SER A 87 -0.78 -1.01 4.44
N VAL A 88 0.27 -0.47 5.03
CA VAL A 88 0.93 -1.01 6.23
C VAL A 88 1.26 0.11 7.20
N ILE A 89 0.98 -0.09 8.48
CA ILE A 89 1.37 0.83 9.55
C ILE A 89 2.73 0.40 10.11
N THR A 90 3.64 1.35 10.26
CA THR A 90 4.89 1.21 11.02
C THR A 90 4.88 2.19 12.17
N ASP A 91 5.89 2.16 13.05
CA ASP A 91 5.95 3.14 14.15
C ASP A 91 6.16 4.58 13.65
N ASP A 92 6.78 4.76 12.48
CA ASP A 92 7.20 6.07 11.97
C ASP A 92 6.31 6.62 10.84
N TYR A 93 5.53 5.76 10.16
CA TYR A 93 4.73 6.14 9.00
C TYR A 93 3.67 5.09 8.64
N VAL A 94 2.66 5.52 7.89
CA VAL A 94 1.74 4.64 7.15
C VAL A 94 2.20 4.56 5.70
N ARG A 95 2.58 3.38 5.24
CA ARG A 95 2.89 3.12 3.83
C ARG A 95 1.62 2.76 3.09
N LEU A 96 1.26 3.49 2.04
CA LEU A 96 0.11 3.15 1.19
C LEU A 96 0.49 2.10 0.14
N THR A 97 1.62 2.28 -0.55
CA THR A 97 2.18 1.28 -1.48
C THR A 97 3.69 1.16 -1.29
N GLY A 98 4.21 -0.05 -1.50
CA GLY A 98 5.66 -0.30 -1.54
C GLY A 98 6.23 -0.22 -2.95
N ASP A 99 7.53 -0.51 -3.08
CA ASP A 99 8.22 -0.65 -4.37
C ASP A 99 7.87 -1.99 -5.05
N GLN A 100 6.58 -2.20 -5.28
CA GLN A 100 6.00 -3.36 -5.97
C GLN A 100 4.95 -2.88 -6.97
N LYS A 101 4.81 -3.62 -8.07
CA LYS A 101 3.86 -3.32 -9.15
C LYS A 101 2.43 -3.68 -8.75
N GLY A 102 1.44 -3.00 -9.34
CA GLY A 102 0.02 -3.34 -9.20
C GLY A 102 -0.52 -3.26 -7.77
N GLN A 103 0.05 -2.38 -6.93
CA GLN A 103 -0.40 -2.17 -5.56
C GLN A 103 -1.49 -1.10 -5.53
N VAL A 104 -2.45 -1.27 -4.63
CA VAL A 104 -3.46 -0.26 -4.30
C VAL A 104 -3.64 -0.29 -2.79
N GLY A 105 -3.44 0.85 -2.14
CA GLY A 105 -3.56 0.98 -0.69
C GLY A 105 -4.36 2.21 -0.31
N HIS A 106 -5.09 2.10 0.80
CA HIS A 106 -5.87 3.20 1.35
C HIS A 106 -5.62 3.38 2.84
N LEU A 107 -5.86 4.60 3.29
CA LEU A 107 -5.88 5.03 4.67
C LEU A 107 -7.04 6.01 4.80
N TRP A 108 -7.97 5.84 5.73
CA TRP A 108 -9.05 6.79 5.91
C TRP A 108 -9.39 7.01 7.38
N ASN A 109 -9.85 8.22 7.65
CA ASN A 109 -10.37 8.57 8.96
C ASN A 109 -11.81 8.07 9.09
N THR A 110 -12.08 7.29 10.13
CA THR A 110 -13.41 6.68 10.37
C THR A 110 -14.41 7.70 10.91
N GLU A 111 -13.92 8.79 11.50
CA GLU A 111 -14.76 9.90 11.95
C GLU A 111 -15.13 10.84 10.78
N PRO A 112 -16.39 11.28 10.68
CA PRO A 112 -16.78 12.28 9.69
C PRO A 112 -16.13 13.64 10.01
N LEU A 113 -15.59 14.29 8.99
CA LEU A 113 -15.14 15.67 9.05
C LEU A 113 -16.35 16.60 8.95
N ASP A 114 -16.90 16.99 10.09
CA ASP A 114 -18.04 17.90 10.19
C ASP A 114 -17.56 19.35 10.38
N MET A 115 -16.88 19.95 9.39
CA MET A 115 -16.44 21.34 9.49
C MET A 115 -16.46 22.04 8.13
N ASP A 116 -16.93 23.29 8.10
CA ASP A 116 -16.95 24.13 6.90
C ASP A 116 -15.68 24.99 6.73
N ALA A 117 -14.75 24.88 7.68
CA ALA A 117 -13.47 25.56 7.67
C ALA A 117 -12.41 24.72 8.41
N PHE A 118 -11.29 24.40 7.77
CA PHE A 118 -10.24 23.57 8.36
C PHE A 118 -8.90 23.76 7.66
N GLU A 119 -7.83 23.44 8.37
CA GLU A 119 -6.49 23.26 7.82
C GLU A 119 -6.09 21.79 7.97
N VAL A 120 -5.56 21.18 6.90
CA VAL A 120 -4.93 19.87 6.92
C VAL A 120 -3.47 20.03 6.51
N VAL A 121 -2.56 19.57 7.36
CA VAL A 121 -1.13 19.49 7.07
C VAL A 121 -0.70 18.04 7.06
N VAL A 122 -0.16 17.59 5.93
CA VAL A 122 0.30 16.22 5.71
C VAL A 122 1.78 16.23 5.45
N GLY A 123 2.54 15.45 6.21
CA GLY A 123 3.93 15.11 5.90
C GLY A 123 3.98 13.79 5.17
N PHE A 124 4.70 13.73 4.06
CA PHE A 124 4.76 12.52 3.23
C PHE A 124 6.10 12.37 2.52
N ARG A 125 6.34 11.18 1.98
CA ARG A 125 7.46 10.89 1.08
C ARG A 125 6.99 10.05 -0.09
N VAL A 126 7.46 10.43 -1.28
CA VAL A 126 7.34 9.61 -2.49
C VAL A 126 8.74 9.30 -2.98
N HIS A 127 9.13 8.02 -2.91
CA HIS A 127 10.51 7.60 -3.15
C HIS A 127 10.60 6.18 -3.70
N ARG A 128 11.82 5.73 -3.97
CA ARG A 128 12.12 4.37 -4.40
C ARG A 128 13.51 3.96 -3.92
N GLN A 129 13.69 2.68 -3.58
CA GLN A 129 14.98 2.19 -3.05
C GLN A 129 16.10 2.23 -4.09
N VAL A 130 15.76 1.96 -5.35
CA VAL A 130 16.69 1.96 -6.48
C VAL A 130 16.11 2.90 -7.55
N GLY A 131 16.99 3.61 -8.26
CA GLY A 131 16.59 4.63 -9.24
C GLY A 131 15.59 4.14 -10.30
N GLY A 132 15.03 5.08 -11.04
CA GLY A 132 13.95 4.86 -11.99
C GLY A 132 12.74 5.72 -11.64
N ASP A 133 11.70 5.61 -12.44
CA ASP A 133 10.48 6.40 -12.25
C ASP A 133 9.70 5.93 -11.03
N ARG A 134 8.96 6.86 -10.43
CA ARG A 134 8.11 6.70 -9.24
C ARG A 134 6.71 6.87 -9.79
N ALA A 135 5.88 5.86 -9.58
CA ALA A 135 4.58 5.80 -10.22
C ALA A 135 3.60 4.99 -9.36
N ASP A 136 2.29 5.20 -9.49
CA ASP A 136 1.68 6.23 -10.35
C ASP A 136 1.53 7.55 -9.56
N GLY A 137 1.09 7.43 -8.31
CA GLY A 137 0.89 8.56 -7.42
C GLY A 137 -0.03 8.24 -6.27
N PHE A 138 -0.49 9.29 -5.58
CA PHE A 138 -1.45 9.18 -4.50
C PHE A 138 -2.46 10.34 -4.49
N GLY A 139 -3.61 10.12 -3.88
CA GLY A 139 -4.65 11.12 -3.68
C GLY A 139 -4.91 11.39 -2.21
N VAL A 140 -5.20 12.66 -1.88
CA VAL A 140 -5.76 13.09 -0.59
C VAL A 140 -7.17 13.59 -0.83
N TRP A 141 -8.14 13.08 -0.08
CA TRP A 141 -9.56 13.22 -0.39
C TRP A 141 -10.33 13.83 0.78
N VAL A 142 -11.22 14.76 0.46
CA VAL A 142 -12.29 15.22 1.37
C VAL A 142 -13.61 15.02 0.65
N ALA A 143 -14.30 13.96 1.00
CA ALA A 143 -15.41 13.46 0.22
C ALA A 143 -16.23 12.43 1.00
N GLN A 144 -17.34 11.97 0.43
CA GLN A 144 -18.14 10.87 0.98
C GLN A 144 -17.28 9.65 1.38
N PRO A 145 -17.78 8.74 2.25
CA PRO A 145 -17.06 7.56 2.69
C PRO A 145 -16.33 6.86 1.53
N PRO A 146 -15.05 6.49 1.73
CA PRO A 146 -14.24 5.99 0.65
C PRO A 146 -14.81 4.68 0.10
N ARG A 147 -14.68 4.53 -1.22
CA ARG A 147 -14.80 3.26 -1.92
C ARG A 147 -13.43 2.93 -2.49
N PHE A 148 -13.06 1.67 -2.46
CA PHE A 148 -11.68 1.19 -2.66
C PHE A 148 -11.47 0.49 -4.01
N ASP A 149 -12.36 0.76 -4.98
CA ASP A 149 -12.49 0.03 -6.24
C ASP A 149 -12.43 0.96 -7.45
N GLY A 150 -11.34 1.70 -7.66
CA GLY A 150 -11.27 2.56 -8.84
C GLY A 150 -9.92 3.03 -9.33
N ALA A 151 -9.99 3.73 -10.47
CA ALA A 151 -8.84 4.04 -11.31
C ALA A 151 -8.12 5.35 -10.94
N ILE A 152 -8.64 6.14 -9.99
CA ILE A 152 -8.00 7.39 -9.56
C ILE A 152 -7.20 7.10 -8.30
N PHE A 153 -6.02 6.51 -8.49
CA PHE A 153 -5.17 6.02 -7.40
C PHE A 153 -5.92 5.13 -6.41
N GLY A 154 -6.69 4.16 -6.90
CA GLY A 154 -7.54 3.28 -6.08
C GLY A 154 -8.96 3.79 -5.84
N ARG A 155 -9.28 5.07 -6.12
CA ARG A 155 -10.62 5.63 -5.89
C ARG A 155 -11.50 5.60 -7.14
N PRO A 156 -12.79 5.22 -7.05
CA PRO A 156 -13.70 5.27 -8.19
C PRO A 156 -14.05 6.71 -8.58
N PRO A 157 -14.25 6.99 -9.88
CA PRO A 157 -14.49 8.34 -10.39
C PRO A 157 -15.81 8.93 -9.93
N THR A 158 -16.81 8.12 -9.56
CA THR A 158 -18.14 8.57 -9.14
C THR A 158 -18.20 9.01 -7.68
N PHE A 159 -17.14 9.64 -7.16
CA PHE A 159 -17.12 10.17 -5.80
C PHE A 159 -17.88 11.50 -5.71
N SER A 160 -18.38 11.82 -4.51
CA SER A 160 -18.91 13.16 -4.20
C SER A 160 -17.95 13.85 -3.22
N GLY A 161 -17.35 14.96 -3.65
CA GLY A 161 -16.38 15.76 -2.90
C GLY A 161 -15.20 16.18 -3.78
N PHE A 162 -14.05 16.39 -3.16
CA PHE A 162 -12.83 16.74 -3.89
C PHE A 162 -11.63 15.88 -3.49
N GLY A 163 -10.60 15.91 -4.33
CA GLY A 163 -9.33 15.26 -4.11
C GLY A 163 -8.16 16.10 -4.60
N ILE A 164 -7.05 16.05 -3.90
CA ILE A 164 -5.75 16.53 -4.34
C ILE A 164 -4.97 15.31 -4.83
N LEU A 165 -4.69 15.26 -6.12
CA LEU A 165 -3.95 14.22 -6.79
C LEU A 165 -2.48 14.63 -6.87
N PHE A 166 -1.59 13.79 -6.36
CA PHE A 166 -0.15 13.89 -6.51
C PHE A 166 0.25 12.86 -7.55
N ASP A 167 0.35 13.31 -8.80
CA ASP A 167 0.66 12.49 -9.96
C ASP A 167 2.16 12.57 -10.27
N SER A 168 2.84 11.43 -10.21
CA SER A 168 4.29 11.36 -10.32
C SER A 168 4.78 10.88 -11.67
N TYR A 169 3.92 10.22 -12.45
CA TYR A 169 4.27 9.60 -13.71
C TYR A 169 3.73 10.38 -14.90
N ASP A 170 4.54 10.56 -15.95
CA ASP A 170 4.19 11.34 -17.14
C ASP A 170 3.56 10.40 -18.18
N ASN A 171 2.26 10.10 -18.02
CA ASN A 171 1.53 9.20 -18.92
C ASN A 171 1.38 9.82 -20.32
N ASP A 172 1.16 11.14 -20.39
CA ASP A 172 0.86 11.84 -21.63
C ASP A 172 2.10 12.41 -22.37
N LYS A 173 3.27 12.32 -21.74
CA LYS A 173 4.61 12.68 -22.26
C LYS A 173 4.80 14.18 -22.47
N ARG A 174 4.05 15.01 -21.75
CA ARG A 174 4.20 16.48 -21.79
C ARG A 174 5.30 17.01 -20.90
N ARG A 175 5.89 16.17 -20.03
CA ARG A 175 6.99 16.51 -19.12
C ARG A 175 6.64 17.61 -18.13
N ASP A 176 5.41 17.59 -17.64
CA ASP A 176 4.89 18.49 -16.60
C ASP A 176 4.62 17.76 -15.26
N ASN A 177 5.13 16.54 -15.10
CA ASN A 177 5.16 15.81 -13.83
C ASN A 177 6.47 16.08 -13.04
N PRO A 178 6.46 16.01 -11.70
CA PRO A 178 5.31 15.68 -10.84
C PRO A 178 4.27 16.80 -10.82
N MET A 179 3.02 16.42 -11.06
CA MET A 179 1.88 17.31 -11.14
C MET A 179 1.03 17.15 -9.89
N VAL A 180 0.56 18.27 -9.34
CA VAL A 180 -0.41 18.29 -8.26
C VAL A 180 -1.70 18.92 -8.76
N SER A 181 -2.79 18.18 -8.77
CA SER A 181 -4.06 18.63 -9.32
C SER A 181 -5.22 18.50 -8.33
N LEU A 182 -6.12 19.47 -8.35
CA LEU A 182 -7.39 19.41 -7.63
C LEU A 182 -8.45 18.82 -8.57
N VAL A 183 -9.08 17.73 -8.15
CA VAL A 183 -10.27 17.16 -8.79
C VAL A 183 -11.49 17.36 -7.92
N TYR A 184 -12.64 17.60 -8.55
CA TYR A 184 -13.93 17.70 -7.86
C TYR A 184 -14.96 16.87 -8.61
N ASN A 185 -15.80 16.15 -7.90
CA ASN A 185 -16.97 15.50 -8.48
C ASN A 185 -18.15 15.62 -7.50
N ASP A 186 -19.35 15.78 -8.04
CA ASP A 186 -20.61 15.87 -7.28
C ASP A 186 -21.27 14.49 -7.08
N GLY A 187 -20.61 13.42 -7.52
CA GLY A 187 -21.15 12.06 -7.60
C GLY A 187 -21.54 11.65 -9.02
N SER A 188 -21.41 12.55 -10.00
CA SER A 188 -21.73 12.26 -11.39
C SER A 188 -20.86 11.16 -12.00
N SER A 189 -21.48 10.31 -12.83
CA SER A 189 -20.80 9.31 -13.66
C SER A 189 -20.33 9.87 -15.02
N THR A 190 -20.59 11.15 -15.31
CA THR A 190 -20.22 11.76 -16.59
C THR A 190 -18.79 12.28 -16.62
N LYS A 191 -18.20 12.61 -15.47
CA LYS A 191 -16.79 13.04 -15.38
C LYS A 191 -15.87 11.87 -15.65
N ARG A 192 -14.82 12.10 -16.45
CA ARG A 192 -13.89 11.06 -16.87
C ARG A 192 -12.49 11.43 -16.46
N PHE A 193 -12.14 11.12 -15.21
CA PHE A 193 -10.78 11.24 -14.74
C PHE A 193 -9.89 10.22 -15.45
N ASP A 194 -9.21 10.67 -16.50
CA ASP A 194 -8.43 9.85 -17.42
C ASP A 194 -6.95 9.80 -16.99
N PRO A 195 -6.46 8.68 -16.42
CA PRO A 195 -5.07 8.56 -16.00
C PRO A 195 -4.09 8.54 -17.19
N ASP A 196 -4.53 8.17 -18.40
CA ASP A 196 -3.66 8.20 -19.60
C ASP A 196 -3.34 9.63 -20.05
N LYS A 197 -4.02 10.62 -19.49
CA LYS A 197 -3.82 12.06 -19.74
C LYS A 197 -3.45 12.82 -18.46
N ASP A 198 -2.90 12.14 -17.46
CA ASP A 198 -2.49 12.75 -16.17
C ASP A 198 -3.65 13.56 -15.55
N PHE A 199 -4.88 13.07 -15.74
CA PHE A 199 -6.15 13.68 -15.33
C PHE A 199 -6.41 15.10 -15.86
N MET A 200 -5.69 15.53 -16.89
CA MET A 200 -5.87 16.84 -17.54
C MET A 200 -7.26 16.97 -18.17
N GLY A 201 -7.85 18.15 -18.03
CA GLY A 201 -9.15 18.51 -18.61
C GLY A 201 -10.35 18.31 -17.67
N ASP A 202 -10.28 17.35 -16.74
CA ASP A 202 -11.28 17.13 -15.69
C ASP A 202 -10.84 17.66 -14.31
N SER A 203 -9.58 18.07 -14.17
CA SER A 203 -9.07 18.81 -13.01
C SER A 203 -9.58 20.26 -12.98
N VAL A 204 -9.78 20.77 -11.77
CA VAL A 204 -10.26 22.14 -11.50
C VAL A 204 -9.11 23.14 -11.54
N ALA A 205 -7.96 22.75 -11.00
CA ALA A 205 -6.71 23.51 -11.00
C ALA A 205 -5.53 22.55 -10.83
N SER A 206 -4.34 22.95 -11.26
CA SER A 206 -3.12 22.18 -11.06
C SER A 206 -1.88 23.05 -10.98
N CYS A 207 -0.80 22.48 -10.46
CA CYS A 207 0.55 23.06 -10.48
C CYS A 207 1.60 21.96 -10.67
N VAL A 208 2.75 22.32 -11.22
CA VAL A 208 3.93 21.45 -11.26
C VAL A 208 4.76 21.72 -10.01
N PHE A 209 5.03 20.68 -9.22
CA PHE A 209 5.85 20.80 -8.02
C PHE A 209 6.62 19.50 -7.78
N ASP A 210 7.95 19.58 -7.74
CA ASP A 210 8.79 18.42 -7.48
C ASP A 210 8.80 18.06 -5.98
N TYR A 211 8.02 17.05 -5.62
CA TYR A 211 7.91 16.48 -4.28
C TYR A 211 8.60 15.10 -4.13
N LEU A 212 9.26 14.61 -5.19
CA LEU A 212 9.87 13.28 -5.20
C LEU A 212 11.22 13.28 -4.46
N ASP A 213 11.59 12.12 -3.90
CA ASP A 213 12.90 11.85 -3.30
C ASP A 213 13.40 12.88 -2.28
N VAL A 214 12.48 13.56 -1.58
CA VAL A 214 12.88 14.44 -0.48
C VAL A 214 13.61 13.60 0.56
N SER A 215 14.88 13.95 0.73
CA SER A 215 15.83 13.17 1.53
C SER A 215 15.83 13.68 2.97
N PRO A 216 15.99 12.78 3.96
CA PRO A 216 16.16 13.15 5.36
C PRO A 216 17.32 14.15 5.54
N PRO A 217 17.22 15.10 6.49
CA PRO A 217 16.21 15.18 7.55
C PRO A 217 14.86 15.77 7.10
N ASP A 218 14.75 16.20 5.84
CA ASP A 218 13.56 16.84 5.33
C ASP A 218 12.50 15.84 4.84
N MET A 219 11.27 16.34 4.75
CA MET A 219 10.14 15.66 4.11
C MET A 219 9.35 16.61 3.23
N ALA A 220 8.60 16.05 2.28
CA ALA A 220 7.60 16.83 1.54
C ALA A 220 6.40 17.09 2.45
N THR A 221 5.82 18.29 2.36
CA THR A 221 4.60 18.61 3.09
C THR A 221 3.57 19.30 2.21
N MET A 222 2.31 18.99 2.49
CA MET A 222 1.14 19.64 1.93
C MET A 222 0.41 20.37 3.04
N ARG A 223 0.08 21.65 2.84
CA ARG A 223 -0.81 22.41 3.71
C ARG A 223 -2.02 22.88 2.90
N MET A 224 -3.16 22.28 3.19
CA MET A 224 -4.45 22.57 2.55
C MET A 224 -5.32 23.35 3.53
N VAL A 225 -5.71 24.56 3.14
CA VAL A 225 -6.63 25.41 3.91
C VAL A 225 -7.95 25.48 3.15
N TYR A 226 -9.02 25.01 3.77
CA TYR A 226 -10.38 25.14 3.25
C TYR A 226 -11.17 26.11 4.14
N LEU A 227 -11.78 27.13 3.54
CA LEU A 227 -12.59 28.13 4.24
C LEU A 227 -13.87 28.40 3.43
N LYS A 228 -14.99 27.80 3.84
CA LYS A 228 -16.34 28.05 3.30
C LYS A 228 -16.39 28.09 1.76
N GLY A 229 -15.69 27.16 1.10
CA GLY A 229 -15.65 27.01 -0.35
C GLY A 229 -14.47 27.65 -1.06
N GLU A 230 -13.55 28.28 -0.33
CA GLU A 230 -12.21 28.62 -0.82
C GLU A 230 -11.20 27.57 -0.36
N LEU A 231 -10.45 26.99 -1.30
CA LEU A 231 -9.36 26.06 -1.03
C LEU A 231 -8.04 26.68 -1.48
N GLN A 232 -7.06 26.67 -0.60
CA GLN A 232 -5.67 27.04 -0.88
C GLN A 232 -4.76 25.86 -0.57
N LEU A 233 -3.88 25.53 -1.50
CA LEU A 233 -2.91 24.45 -1.36
C LEU A 233 -1.50 25.01 -1.40
N HIS A 234 -0.72 24.71 -0.37
CA HIS A 234 0.70 25.05 -0.30
C HIS A 234 1.54 23.78 -0.20
N LEU A 235 2.68 23.77 -0.87
CA LEU A 235 3.60 22.65 -0.92
C LEU A 235 4.99 23.06 -0.45
N SER A 236 5.71 22.13 0.16
CA SER A 236 7.07 22.31 0.64
C SER A 236 7.87 21.03 0.45
N LYS A 237 9.19 21.18 0.31
CA LYS A 237 10.17 20.08 0.27
C LYS A 237 11.16 20.11 1.42
N ASN A 238 10.93 21.00 2.39
CA ASN A 238 11.83 21.25 3.52
C ASN A 238 11.04 21.38 4.82
N SER A 239 10.12 20.44 5.04
CA SER A 239 9.42 20.31 6.32
C SER A 239 8.69 21.59 6.76
N GLU A 240 8.03 22.27 5.81
CA GLU A 240 7.33 23.56 5.99
C GLU A 240 8.22 24.77 6.28
N ALA A 241 9.54 24.67 6.13
CA ALA A 241 10.42 25.83 6.33
C ALA A 241 10.20 26.89 5.24
N THR A 242 9.94 26.46 4.00
CA THR A 242 9.46 27.32 2.91
C THR A 242 8.30 26.65 2.19
N GLU A 243 7.23 27.40 2.00
CA GLU A 243 6.02 26.94 1.32
C GLU A 243 5.82 27.73 0.02
N THR A 244 5.36 27.03 -1.00
CA THR A 244 4.95 27.60 -2.29
C THR A 244 3.47 27.37 -2.49
N GLU A 245 2.71 28.42 -2.80
CA GLU A 245 1.30 28.27 -3.21
C GLU A 245 1.27 27.48 -4.52
N CYS A 246 0.59 26.33 -4.51
CA CYS A 246 0.39 25.48 -5.68
C CYS A 246 -0.87 25.89 -6.43
N LEU A 247 -2.01 25.90 -5.73
CA LEU A 247 -3.29 26.24 -6.32
C LEU A 247 -4.21 26.94 -5.32
N ARG A 248 -5.13 27.72 -5.87
CA ARG A 248 -6.18 28.43 -5.13
C ARG A 248 -7.46 28.40 -5.94
N VAL A 249 -8.53 27.89 -5.33
CA VAL A 249 -9.83 27.73 -5.98
C VAL A 249 -10.92 28.29 -5.07
N THR A 250 -11.89 28.97 -5.66
CA THR A 250 -13.09 29.47 -4.96
C THR A 250 -14.32 28.74 -5.46
N LYS A 251 -15.39 28.76 -4.67
CA LYS A 251 -16.67 28.10 -4.98
C LYS A 251 -16.51 26.57 -5.13
N LEU A 252 -15.62 25.96 -4.35
CA LEU A 252 -15.48 24.51 -4.24
C LEU A 252 -16.45 23.99 -3.16
N PRO A 253 -17.56 23.34 -3.52
CA PRO A 253 -18.55 22.94 -2.52
C PRO A 253 -18.10 21.67 -1.77
N LEU A 254 -18.48 21.57 -0.50
CA LEU A 254 -18.50 20.30 0.21
C LEU A 254 -19.80 19.53 -0.11
N PRO A 255 -19.75 18.20 -0.26
CA PRO A 255 -20.93 17.35 -0.38
C PRO A 255 -21.93 17.56 0.75
N ALA A 256 -23.21 17.34 0.45
CA ALA A 256 -24.20 17.15 1.50
C ALA A 256 -23.99 15.79 2.17
N GLY A 257 -24.01 15.75 3.51
CA GLY A 257 -23.83 14.53 4.30
C GLY A 257 -22.43 14.37 4.88
N LYS A 258 -22.10 13.14 5.31
CA LYS A 258 -20.82 12.83 5.95
C LYS A 258 -19.69 12.82 4.92
N VAL A 259 -18.66 13.60 5.19
CA VAL A 259 -17.40 13.58 4.44
C VAL A 259 -16.27 13.10 5.34
N HIS A 260 -15.25 12.49 4.75
CA HIS A 260 -14.13 11.90 5.46
C HIS A 260 -12.83 12.35 4.80
N LEU A 261 -11.80 12.56 5.64
CA LEU A 261 -10.44 12.66 5.16
C LEU A 261 -9.94 11.24 4.84
N SER A 262 -9.47 11.03 3.61
CA SER A 262 -8.89 9.75 3.20
C SER A 262 -7.75 9.92 2.23
N PHE A 263 -6.96 8.87 2.10
CA PHE A 263 -5.78 8.78 1.27
C PHE A 263 -5.87 7.48 0.48
N SER A 264 -5.35 7.52 -0.74
CA SER A 264 -5.20 6.32 -1.56
C SER A 264 -4.00 6.45 -2.45
N ALA A 265 -3.30 5.36 -2.73
CA ALA A 265 -2.18 5.34 -3.65
C ALA A 265 -2.25 4.10 -4.53
N GLN A 266 -1.63 4.20 -5.70
CA GLN A 266 -1.59 3.11 -6.68
C GLN A 266 -0.23 3.03 -7.34
N THR A 267 0.17 1.81 -7.69
CA THR A 267 1.30 1.54 -8.59
C THR A 267 0.83 0.74 -9.79
N GLY A 268 1.34 1.07 -10.98
CA GLY A 268 1.10 0.33 -12.20
C GLY A 268 2.23 -0.65 -12.53
N ASP A 269 2.68 -0.62 -13.79
CA ASP A 269 3.86 -1.35 -14.25
C ASP A 269 5.17 -0.77 -13.70
N VAL A 270 5.14 0.48 -13.28
CA VAL A 270 6.17 1.18 -12.53
C VAL A 270 5.67 1.33 -11.08
N SER A 271 6.60 1.29 -10.14
CA SER A 271 6.30 1.33 -8.71
C SER A 271 6.95 2.52 -8.04
N GLY A 272 6.29 2.98 -6.98
CA GLY A 272 6.76 4.03 -6.09
C GLY A 272 6.31 3.71 -4.66
N ILE A 273 7.15 4.09 -3.71
CA ILE A 273 6.81 4.04 -2.29
C ILE A 273 6.09 5.33 -1.95
N HIS A 274 4.88 5.22 -1.39
CA HIS A 274 4.07 6.34 -0.94
C HIS A 274 3.86 6.23 0.58
N ASP A 275 4.64 6.99 1.36
CA ASP A 275 4.60 6.97 2.82
C ASP A 275 3.96 8.27 3.36
N ILE A 276 2.95 8.13 4.23
CA ILE A 276 2.35 9.23 5.01
C ILE A 276 2.98 9.22 6.40
N LEU A 277 3.72 10.27 6.72
CA LEU A 277 4.46 10.40 7.97
C LEU A 277 3.57 10.90 9.10
N PHE A 278 2.76 11.93 8.83
CA PHE A 278 1.81 12.49 9.80
C PHE A 278 0.64 13.16 9.08
N VAL A 279 -0.48 13.28 9.79
CA VAL A 279 -1.63 14.08 9.40
C VAL A 279 -2.02 14.95 10.59
N HIS A 280 -2.05 16.26 10.40
CA HIS A 280 -2.55 17.21 11.37
C HIS A 280 -3.73 17.96 10.77
N LEU A 281 -4.92 17.72 11.31
CA LEU A 281 -6.12 18.47 10.96
C LEU A 281 -6.46 19.41 12.11
N SER A 282 -6.71 20.69 11.82
CA SER A 282 -7.02 21.69 12.82
C SER A 282 -8.12 22.65 12.37
N PRO A 283 -8.90 23.22 13.29
CA PRO A 283 -9.80 24.31 12.96
C PRO A 283 -9.00 25.55 12.57
N LEU A 284 -9.57 26.39 11.71
CA LEU A 284 -9.04 27.73 11.46
C LEU A 284 -9.32 28.66 12.64
N MET A 285 -8.30 29.42 13.04
CA MET A 285 -8.44 30.47 14.05
C MET A 285 -9.44 31.54 13.59
N GLU A 286 -10.15 32.15 14.55
CA GLU A 286 -11.09 33.26 14.31
C GLU A 286 -12.33 32.91 13.46
N VAL A 287 -12.53 31.64 13.10
CA VAL A 287 -13.76 31.16 12.48
C VAL A 287 -14.75 30.73 13.56
N LYS A 288 -16.01 31.14 13.40
CA LYS A 288 -17.11 30.66 14.23
C LYS A 288 -17.70 29.39 13.62
N TYR A 289 -17.67 28.32 14.39
CA TYR A 289 -18.29 27.04 14.09
C TYR A 289 -19.69 26.97 14.72
N ASP A 290 -20.57 26.16 14.16
CA ASP A 290 -21.93 25.93 14.66
C ASP A 290 -22.00 24.89 15.79
N HIS A 291 -20.93 24.12 15.98
CA HIS A 291 -20.70 23.21 17.11
C HIS A 291 -19.28 23.35 17.65
N ASP A 292 -19.01 22.65 18.76
CA ASP A 292 -17.69 22.65 19.38
C ASP A 292 -16.75 21.71 18.63
N VAL A 293 -15.88 22.29 17.80
CA VAL A 293 -14.87 21.59 17.00
C VAL A 293 -13.58 21.33 17.79
N GLN A 294 -13.46 21.82 19.02
CA GLN A 294 -12.23 21.73 19.83
C GLN A 294 -12.27 20.65 20.93
N GLN A 295 -13.28 19.77 20.95
CA GLN A 295 -13.51 18.79 22.03
C GLN A 295 -12.47 17.66 22.15
N THR A 296 -11.22 17.85 21.74
CA THR A 296 -10.13 16.96 22.15
C THR A 296 -8.83 17.71 22.41
N MET A 297 -8.89 18.95 22.92
CA MET A 297 -7.74 19.52 23.62
C MET A 297 -7.65 18.86 25.01
N VAL A 298 -6.83 17.83 25.16
CA VAL A 298 -6.47 17.29 26.47
C VAL A 298 -5.98 18.46 27.35
N PRO A 299 -6.62 18.74 28.50
CA PRO A 299 -6.23 19.84 29.37
C PRO A 299 -4.74 19.76 29.74
N PRO A 300 -4.03 20.89 29.92
CA PRO A 300 -2.63 20.88 30.33
C PRO A 300 -2.35 20.08 31.61
N SER A 301 -3.35 19.96 32.50
CA SER A 301 -3.27 19.17 33.73
C SER A 301 -3.27 17.65 33.50
N GLU A 302 -3.77 17.16 32.37
CA GLU A 302 -3.77 15.72 32.01
C GLU A 302 -2.54 15.31 31.19
N ARG A 303 -1.65 16.27 30.84
CA ARG A 303 -0.42 16.01 30.07
C ARG A 303 0.62 15.19 30.84
N HIS A 304 0.57 15.17 32.17
CA HIS A 304 1.42 14.29 32.99
C HIS A 304 0.81 12.88 33.17
N ASP A 305 -0.52 12.75 33.07
CA ASP A 305 -1.21 11.48 33.31
C ASP A 305 -1.36 10.63 32.04
N ALA A 306 -1.35 11.25 30.85
CA ALA A 306 -1.26 10.53 29.58
C ALA A 306 0.06 9.74 29.40
N GLN A 307 1.06 9.97 30.27
CA GLN A 307 2.29 9.17 30.32
C GLN A 307 2.22 8.01 31.35
N LEU A 308 1.17 7.94 32.19
CA LEU A 308 1.05 6.98 33.30
C LEU A 308 -0.13 6.00 33.18
N TYR A 309 -1.08 6.22 32.26
CA TYR A 309 -2.13 5.23 31.99
C TYR A 309 -1.62 4.12 31.07
N ASN A 310 -0.77 3.26 31.61
CA ASN A 310 -0.65 1.89 31.14
C ASN A 310 -0.38 0.97 32.35
N ASN A 311 -1.32 0.08 32.64
CA ASN A 311 -1.19 -1.22 33.36
C ASN A 311 -1.80 -1.46 34.76
N ASP A 312 -2.34 -0.49 35.51
CA ASP A 312 -2.83 -0.81 36.88
C ASP A 312 -4.32 -1.17 37.01
N ALA A 313 -5.13 -0.95 35.96
CA ALA A 313 -6.58 -1.21 36.01
C ALA A 313 -7.03 -2.60 35.49
N MET A 314 -6.13 -3.41 34.91
CA MET A 314 -6.44 -4.80 34.49
C MET A 314 -5.87 -5.89 35.40
N ASN A 315 -4.97 -5.57 36.34
CA ASN A 315 -4.38 -6.57 37.24
C ASN A 315 -5.20 -6.93 38.48
N ASN A 316 -6.41 -6.37 38.64
CA ASN A 316 -7.28 -6.67 39.79
C ASN A 316 -8.73 -7.02 39.40
N ARG A 317 -8.92 -7.87 38.39
CA ARG A 317 -10.18 -8.64 38.27
C ARG A 317 -9.96 -10.06 38.79
N PRO A 318 -10.71 -10.51 39.82
CA PRO A 318 -10.74 -11.92 40.19
C PRO A 318 -11.31 -12.73 39.02
N ILE A 319 -10.58 -13.75 38.60
CA ILE A 319 -11.05 -14.77 37.67
C ILE A 319 -12.25 -15.46 38.33
N THR A 320 -13.44 -15.29 37.73
CA THR A 320 -14.59 -16.14 38.01
C THR A 320 -14.73 -17.08 36.82
N GLU A 321 -14.48 -18.37 37.04
CA GLU A 321 -14.81 -19.44 36.10
C GLU A 321 -16.33 -19.51 35.95
N GLU A 322 -16.84 -19.20 34.75
CA GLU A 322 -18.12 -19.75 34.31
C GLU A 322 -17.89 -20.57 33.05
N THR A 323 -17.92 -21.89 33.24
CA THR A 323 -18.04 -22.88 32.19
C THR A 323 -19.48 -22.87 31.71
N GLN A 324 -19.75 -22.67 30.41
CA GLN A 324 -21.02 -23.04 29.81
C GLN A 324 -20.84 -23.80 28.48
N PRO A 325 -21.66 -24.84 28.23
CA PRO A 325 -21.43 -25.81 27.16
C PRO A 325 -22.15 -25.46 25.85
N ALA A 326 -21.65 -26.04 24.75
CA ALA A 326 -22.19 -25.89 23.40
C ALA A 326 -23.66 -26.38 23.25
N PRO A 327 -24.51 -25.74 22.43
CA PRO A 327 -25.86 -26.25 22.15
C PRO A 327 -25.87 -27.28 21.02
N GLN A 328 -26.48 -28.44 21.28
CA GLN A 328 -26.89 -29.44 20.29
C GLN A 328 -28.27 -29.09 19.69
N GLU A 329 -28.44 -29.44 18.41
CA GLU A 329 -29.67 -29.36 17.62
C GLU A 329 -30.85 -30.13 18.23
N THR A 330 -32.07 -29.58 18.12
CA THR A 330 -33.30 -30.30 17.72
C THR A 330 -34.48 -29.33 17.65
N GLN A 331 -35.17 -29.29 16.50
CA GLN A 331 -36.48 -28.65 16.34
C GLN A 331 -37.55 -29.68 15.97
N PRO A 332 -38.76 -29.61 16.54
CA PRO A 332 -39.97 -30.12 15.92
C PRO A 332 -40.90 -28.98 15.45
N ALA A 333 -41.56 -29.21 14.30
CA ALA A 333 -42.52 -28.33 13.66
C ALA A 333 -43.86 -28.18 14.41
N PRO A 334 -44.66 -27.14 14.08
CA PRO A 334 -46.08 -27.37 13.80
C PRO A 334 -46.64 -26.67 12.54
N GLN A 335 -47.62 -27.34 11.93
CA GLN A 335 -48.49 -26.93 10.81
C GLN A 335 -49.72 -26.14 11.29
N GLU A 336 -50.30 -25.28 10.43
CA GLU A 336 -51.71 -25.29 9.95
C GLU A 336 -52.05 -24.00 9.15
N THR A 337 -52.37 -24.08 7.84
CA THR A 337 -53.70 -24.01 7.13
C THR A 337 -54.23 -22.57 6.89
N GLN A 338 -54.86 -22.11 5.78
CA GLN A 338 -55.73 -22.59 4.66
C GLN A 338 -55.68 -21.54 3.49
N PRO A 339 -56.61 -21.48 2.48
CA PRO A 339 -56.97 -22.40 1.39
C PRO A 339 -56.94 -21.77 -0.04
N ALA A 340 -57.09 -22.61 -1.09
CA ALA A 340 -57.21 -22.26 -2.51
C ALA A 340 -58.60 -21.74 -2.94
N PRO A 341 -58.74 -21.16 -4.16
CA PRO A 341 -59.53 -21.89 -5.17
C PRO A 341 -59.12 -21.74 -6.67
N GLN A 342 -59.28 -22.88 -7.38
CA GLN A 342 -59.91 -23.12 -8.71
C GLN A 342 -59.26 -22.64 -10.04
N GLU A 343 -59.05 -23.64 -10.91
CA GLU A 343 -58.77 -23.55 -12.35
C GLU A 343 -60.03 -23.28 -13.19
N THR A 344 -59.88 -22.56 -14.30
CA THR A 344 -60.69 -22.74 -15.53
C THR A 344 -59.85 -22.37 -16.75
N GLN A 345 -59.72 -23.30 -17.69
CA GLN A 345 -59.01 -23.16 -18.97
C GLN A 345 -59.77 -22.24 -19.95
N PRO A 346 -59.07 -21.72 -20.97
CA PRO A 346 -59.60 -21.90 -22.31
C PRO A 346 -58.58 -22.40 -23.36
N ALA A 347 -59.18 -22.94 -24.42
CA ALA A 347 -58.62 -23.76 -25.47
C ALA A 347 -57.67 -23.04 -26.47
N THR A 348 -56.91 -23.90 -27.14
CA THR A 348 -56.01 -23.73 -28.29
C THR A 348 -56.52 -22.86 -29.45
N GLN A 349 -55.64 -22.01 -29.99
CA GLN A 349 -55.56 -21.70 -31.42
C GLN A 349 -54.10 -21.61 -31.87
N GLU A 350 -53.83 -22.22 -33.03
CA GLU A 350 -52.53 -22.46 -33.66
C GLU A 350 -51.91 -21.19 -34.27
N THR A 351 -50.59 -21.01 -34.12
CA THR A 351 -49.69 -20.52 -35.20
C THR A 351 -48.22 -20.75 -34.82
N GLN A 352 -47.50 -21.53 -35.64
CA GLN A 352 -46.02 -21.67 -35.66
C GLN A 352 -45.37 -20.49 -36.40
N PRO A 353 -44.01 -20.36 -36.50
CA PRO A 353 -42.90 -20.74 -35.60
C PRO A 353 -41.84 -19.61 -35.44
N SER A 354 -40.98 -19.63 -34.40
CA SER A 354 -39.57 -19.18 -34.53
C SER A 354 -38.69 -19.52 -33.33
N THR A 355 -37.53 -20.07 -33.67
CA THR A 355 -36.33 -20.35 -32.87
C THR A 355 -35.81 -19.18 -32.01
N GLN A 356 -35.64 -19.39 -30.70
CA GLN A 356 -34.57 -18.78 -29.88
C GLN A 356 -34.22 -19.71 -28.70
N PRO A 357 -32.93 -19.90 -28.35
CA PRO A 357 -32.57 -20.58 -27.11
C PRO A 357 -32.79 -19.61 -25.95
N SER A 358 -33.75 -19.91 -25.07
CA SER A 358 -33.90 -19.20 -23.80
C SER A 358 -32.70 -19.53 -22.90
N THR A 359 -31.80 -18.56 -22.72
CA THR A 359 -30.77 -18.59 -21.67
C THR A 359 -31.44 -18.39 -20.32
N ASP A 360 -31.73 -19.49 -19.62
CA ASP A 360 -32.02 -19.47 -18.19
C ASP A 360 -30.73 -19.09 -17.43
N PRO A 361 -30.65 -17.90 -16.80
CA PRO A 361 -29.47 -17.47 -16.07
C PRO A 361 -29.09 -18.44 -14.95
N GLY A 362 -30.07 -19.13 -14.35
CA GLY A 362 -29.86 -20.08 -13.27
C GLY A 362 -29.15 -21.36 -13.72
N LEU A 363 -29.31 -21.77 -14.98
CA LEU A 363 -28.64 -22.95 -15.53
C LEU A 363 -27.16 -22.67 -15.83
N MET A 364 -26.87 -21.48 -16.36
CA MET A 364 -25.49 -21.06 -16.66
C MET A 364 -24.66 -20.86 -15.39
N GLU A 365 -25.28 -20.37 -14.32
CA GLU A 365 -24.61 -20.19 -13.03
C GLU A 365 -24.29 -21.54 -12.37
N ARG A 366 -25.23 -22.50 -12.43
CA ARG A 366 -24.98 -23.88 -11.96
C ARG A 366 -23.85 -24.56 -12.73
N GLN A 367 -23.80 -24.40 -14.05
CA GLN A 367 -22.72 -24.97 -14.88
C GLN A 367 -21.36 -24.33 -14.57
N ARG A 368 -21.32 -23.02 -14.26
CA ARG A 368 -20.08 -22.34 -13.84
C ARG A 368 -19.59 -22.81 -12.47
N ILE A 369 -20.51 -23.04 -11.54
CA ILE A 369 -20.19 -23.55 -10.21
C ILE A 369 -19.63 -24.97 -10.32
N GLU A 370 -20.29 -25.86 -11.08
CA GLU A 370 -19.80 -27.23 -11.33
C GLU A 370 -18.41 -27.24 -12.02
N GLU A 371 -18.15 -26.31 -12.95
CA GLU A 371 -16.84 -26.20 -13.59
C GLU A 371 -15.74 -25.73 -12.63
N LEU A 372 -16.07 -24.80 -11.72
CA LEU A 372 -15.15 -24.29 -10.71
C LEU A 372 -14.82 -25.35 -9.66
N GLU A 373 -15.81 -26.12 -9.20
CA GLU A 373 -15.61 -27.23 -8.27
C GLU A 373 -14.69 -28.29 -8.86
N ARG A 374 -14.87 -28.65 -10.14
CA ARG A 374 -13.99 -29.61 -10.83
C ARG A 374 -12.55 -29.10 -10.94
N LYS A 375 -12.34 -27.80 -11.18
CA LYS A 375 -10.99 -27.20 -11.23
C LYS A 375 -10.33 -27.14 -9.85
N LEU A 376 -11.11 -26.93 -8.79
CA LEU A 376 -10.61 -26.95 -7.43
C LEU A 376 -10.11 -28.35 -7.04
N GLU A 377 -10.87 -29.40 -7.37
CA GLU A 377 -10.44 -30.78 -7.13
C GLU A 377 -9.16 -31.14 -7.91
N GLU A 378 -9.01 -30.65 -9.15
CA GLU A 378 -7.81 -30.90 -9.96
C GLU A 378 -6.56 -30.21 -9.38
N LEU A 379 -6.72 -29.02 -8.78
CA LEU A 379 -5.64 -28.31 -8.09
C LEU A 379 -5.28 -28.97 -6.76
N GLN A 380 -6.26 -29.47 -6.01
CA GLN A 380 -6.00 -30.18 -4.75
C GLN A 380 -5.21 -31.47 -4.98
N ARG A 381 -5.57 -32.27 -5.99
CA ARG A 381 -4.79 -33.48 -6.35
C ARG A 381 -3.37 -33.16 -6.80
N ARG A 382 -3.17 -32.04 -7.50
CA ARG A 382 -1.82 -31.64 -7.93
C ARG A 382 -0.93 -31.21 -6.76
N ASN A 383 -1.50 -30.69 -5.68
CA ASN A 383 -0.74 -30.39 -4.47
C ASN A 383 -0.43 -31.64 -3.64
N GLU A 384 -1.31 -32.65 -3.65
CA GLU A 384 -1.04 -33.95 -3.00
C GLU A 384 0.11 -34.71 -3.70
N ASP A 385 0.20 -34.65 -5.04
CA ASP A 385 1.29 -35.29 -5.80
C ASP A 385 2.67 -34.63 -5.57
N ASP A 386 2.72 -33.38 -5.11
CA ASP A 386 3.98 -32.66 -4.80
C ASP A 386 4.46 -32.90 -3.34
N GLU A 387 3.63 -33.47 -2.45
CA GLU A 387 3.99 -33.76 -1.06
C GLU A 387 4.62 -35.18 -0.86
N ASP A 388 4.56 -36.05 -1.87
CA ASP A 388 5.08 -37.43 -1.80
C ASP A 388 6.55 -37.59 -2.31
N GLU A 389 7.24 -36.53 -2.74
CA GLU A 389 8.67 -36.59 -3.17
C GLU A 389 9.70 -36.29 -2.05
N ASP A 390 9.26 -35.94 -0.85
CA ASP A 390 10.16 -35.58 0.27
C ASP A 390 10.23 -36.69 1.36
N GLU A 391 10.57 -37.94 0.99
CA GLU A 391 10.81 -39.01 1.98
C GLU A 391 12.18 -39.74 1.80
N TYR A 392 13.13 -39.34 2.68
CA TYR A 392 14.35 -40.04 3.17
C TYR A 392 15.54 -40.32 2.22
N GLU A 393 16.65 -39.58 2.41
CA GLU A 393 18.01 -40.12 2.22
C GLU A 393 18.73 -40.20 3.59
N ASP A 394 18.95 -41.44 4.02
CA ASP A 394 19.79 -41.86 5.15
C ASP A 394 21.27 -41.63 4.81
N TYR A 395 22.05 -41.04 5.74
CA TYR A 395 23.47 -40.76 5.52
C TYR A 395 24.32 -41.96 5.94
N ASP A 396 24.70 -42.80 4.98
CA ASP A 396 25.83 -43.72 5.14
C ASP A 396 27.16 -42.98 4.88
N ASP A 397 27.97 -42.91 5.94
CA ASP A 397 29.38 -42.51 5.93
C ASP A 397 30.22 -43.57 5.22
N ASP A 398 30.77 -43.26 4.04
CA ASP A 398 32.00 -43.91 3.58
C ASP A 398 32.74 -43.11 2.50
N GLY A 399 33.90 -42.59 2.90
CA GLY A 399 35.17 -42.93 2.25
C GLY A 399 35.30 -42.79 0.72
N HIS A 400 35.93 -41.68 0.33
CA HIS A 400 36.86 -41.56 -0.81
C HIS A 400 36.35 -41.53 -2.27
N ASN A 401 36.61 -40.35 -2.86
CA ASN A 401 37.22 -40.16 -4.18
C ASN A 401 36.31 -40.30 -5.42
N LYS A 402 36.00 -39.17 -6.10
CA LYS A 402 36.09 -39.04 -7.58
C LYS A 402 35.74 -37.64 -8.10
N ARG A 403 36.70 -37.09 -8.86
CA ARG A 403 36.58 -36.42 -10.18
C ARG A 403 35.22 -35.73 -10.51
N ARG A 404 35.21 -34.39 -10.48
CA ARG A 404 34.18 -33.55 -11.10
C ARG A 404 34.06 -33.79 -12.61
N ARG A 405 32.96 -34.40 -13.05
CA ARG A 405 32.44 -34.32 -14.42
C ARG A 405 31.35 -33.25 -14.46
N VAL A 406 31.58 -32.22 -15.26
CA VAL A 406 30.59 -31.21 -15.66
C VAL A 406 29.45 -31.91 -16.41
N ARG A 407 28.20 -31.69 -15.99
CA ARG A 407 27.01 -32.02 -16.79
C ARG A 407 26.10 -30.80 -16.89
N ARG A 408 25.80 -30.45 -18.14
CA ARG A 408 24.87 -29.41 -18.61
C ARG A 408 23.52 -29.50 -17.91
N VAL A 409 23.05 -28.38 -17.38
CA VAL A 409 21.62 -28.16 -17.18
C VAL A 409 21.00 -27.83 -18.53
N ARG A 410 20.05 -28.67 -18.97
CA ARG A 410 19.20 -28.41 -20.14
C ARG A 410 18.20 -27.31 -19.77
N ARG A 411 18.21 -26.22 -20.53
CA ARG A 411 17.13 -25.22 -20.55
C ARG A 411 15.80 -25.91 -20.84
N THR A 412 14.83 -25.74 -19.95
CA THR A 412 13.42 -26.01 -20.22
C THR A 412 12.90 -25.02 -21.26
N ARG A 413 12.01 -25.52 -22.11
CA ARG A 413 11.63 -25.00 -23.42
C ARG A 413 10.33 -24.22 -23.25
N THR A 414 10.30 -22.96 -23.65
CA THR A 414 9.09 -22.13 -23.73
C THR A 414 8.08 -22.68 -24.74
N PRO A 415 6.76 -22.57 -24.50
CA PRO A 415 5.75 -22.98 -25.47
C PRO A 415 5.69 -22.00 -26.66
N ARG A 416 5.66 -22.55 -27.88
CA ARG A 416 5.45 -21.80 -29.12
C ARG A 416 4.00 -21.34 -29.21
N ARG A 417 3.79 -20.02 -29.35
CA ARG A 417 2.52 -19.42 -29.80
C ARG A 417 2.49 -19.50 -31.33
N ASN A 418 1.41 -20.08 -31.88
CA ASN A 418 1.10 -20.07 -33.31
C ASN A 418 1.02 -18.63 -33.81
N ARG A 419 1.65 -18.35 -34.95
CA ARG A 419 1.47 -17.11 -35.71
C ARG A 419 1.11 -17.52 -37.12
N ASP A 420 -0.13 -17.23 -37.47
CA ASP A 420 -0.65 -17.36 -38.83
C ASP A 420 0.14 -16.48 -39.79
N ARG A 421 0.37 -17.05 -40.98
CA ARG A 421 1.12 -16.50 -42.09
C ARG A 421 0.13 -15.72 -42.97
N TYR A 422 0.38 -14.43 -43.16
CA TYR A 422 -0.09 -13.69 -44.33
C TYR A 422 1.09 -13.61 -45.31
N ASP A 423 0.81 -13.96 -46.56
CA ASP A 423 1.74 -13.97 -47.69
C ASP A 423 2.01 -12.54 -48.19
N ASP A 424 3.29 -12.28 -48.52
CA ASP A 424 3.76 -11.52 -49.70
C ASP A 424 5.19 -11.98 -50.03
#